data_AF-A0A522ZT78-F1
#
_entry.id   AF-A0A522ZT78-F1
#
_cell.length_a   1.000
_cell.length_b   1.000
_cell.length_c   1.000
_cell.angle_alpha   90.00
_cell.angle_beta   90.00
_cell.angle_gamma   90.00
#
_symmetry.space_group_name_H-M   'P 1'
#
loop_
_entity.id
_entity.type
_entity.pdbx_description
1 polymer ?
#
loop_
_entity_poly.entity_id
_entity_poly.type
_entity_poly.pdbx_seq_one_letter_code
_entity_poly.pdbx_strand_id
1 'polypeptide(L)'
;MALRPAGRRRNPLQCSRARPWRDCRQSLPKAVSVGRPNLYWGMSKTPDYSQVTELLARLGLQHSPAGWHGLLCGALCVDDASRVDVAHLADGDTPIVGDTAAVEALAGILARTQRVLHEASEPFLPLLPADDDALEVRARALAEWCEGFVFSLGGRHRFDLAACSPDVQEIVRDFTELTRAEFGTDNDEEEEENAYAELVEYVRVGAQLVYVELRRGQERVAKHKHAGQTLH
;
A
#
# COMPACT_ATOMS: atom_id res chain seq x y z
N MET A 1 -18.81 -58.95 -0.60
CA MET A 1 -19.16 -57.64 -1.18
C MET A 1 -19.03 -56.60 -0.07
N ALA A 2 -17.82 -56.06 0.12
CA ALA A 2 -17.49 -55.18 1.25
C ALA A 2 -17.44 -53.72 0.75
N LEU A 3 -18.27 -52.86 1.34
CA LEU A 3 -18.36 -51.43 1.02
C LEU A 3 -17.13 -50.70 1.58
N ARG A 4 -16.41 -49.98 0.71
CA ARG A 4 -15.32 -49.06 1.06
C ARG A 4 -15.88 -47.85 1.81
N PRO A 5 -15.22 -47.32 2.86
CA PRO A 5 -15.63 -46.06 3.45
C PRO A 5 -15.25 -44.89 2.54
N ALA A 6 -16.18 -43.96 2.38
CA ALA A 6 -16.04 -42.74 1.61
C ALA A 6 -14.85 -41.89 2.12
N GLY A 7 -13.98 -41.49 1.18
CA GLY A 7 -12.90 -40.55 1.47
C GLY A 7 -13.45 -39.24 2.01
N ARG A 8 -12.92 -38.80 3.16
CA ARG A 8 -13.14 -37.44 3.68
C ARG A 8 -12.72 -36.45 2.59
N ARG A 9 -13.69 -35.74 2.02
CA ARG A 9 -13.42 -34.56 1.20
C ARG A 9 -12.73 -33.55 2.10
N ARG A 10 -11.49 -33.19 1.80
CA ARG A 10 -10.80 -32.08 2.46
C ARG A 10 -11.59 -30.81 2.16
N ASN A 11 -11.98 -30.10 3.21
CA ASN A 11 -12.64 -28.81 3.15
C ASN A 11 -11.63 -27.78 2.60
N PRO A 12 -11.88 -27.09 1.47
CA PRO A 12 -10.93 -26.12 0.91
C PRO A 12 -10.71 -24.87 1.78
N LEU A 13 -11.46 -24.72 2.87
CA LEU A 13 -11.42 -23.54 3.75
C LEU A 13 -10.55 -23.73 5.01
N GLN A 14 -9.72 -24.78 5.09
CA GLN A 14 -8.83 -25.05 6.24
C GLN A 14 -7.33 -24.87 5.93
N CYS A 15 -6.97 -23.82 5.19
CA CYS A 15 -5.57 -23.40 5.07
C CYS A 15 -5.46 -21.87 5.11
N SER A 16 -5.63 -21.27 6.28
CA SER A 16 -5.21 -19.89 6.56
C SER A 16 -4.47 -19.87 7.90
N ARG A 17 -3.30 -20.49 7.94
CA ARG A 17 -2.29 -20.05 8.90
C ARG A 17 -1.66 -18.80 8.29
N ALA A 18 -1.55 -17.74 9.07
CA ALA A 18 -0.71 -16.61 8.72
C ALA A 18 0.66 -17.13 8.26
N ARG A 19 1.18 -16.57 7.18
CA ARG A 19 2.47 -17.00 6.62
C ARG A 19 3.58 -16.11 7.20
N PRO A 20 4.74 -16.67 7.53
CA PRO A 20 5.92 -15.89 7.85
C PRO A 20 6.26 -14.92 6.70
N TRP A 21 6.76 -13.72 7.02
CA TRP A 21 7.14 -12.71 6.03
C TRP A 21 8.09 -13.22 4.93
N ARG A 22 9.01 -14.14 5.26
CA ARG A 22 9.91 -14.78 4.27
C ARG A 22 9.16 -15.64 3.24
N ASP A 23 8.06 -16.27 3.63
CA ASP A 23 7.28 -17.12 2.72
C ASP A 23 6.47 -16.26 1.74
N CYS A 24 6.06 -15.06 2.16
CA CYS A 24 5.49 -14.05 1.27
C CYS A 24 6.53 -13.63 0.22
N ARG A 25 7.79 -13.37 0.62
CA ARG A 25 8.90 -13.09 -0.29
C ARG A 25 9.12 -14.23 -1.31
N GLN A 26 9.18 -15.48 -0.88
CA GLN A 26 9.41 -16.63 -1.77
C GLN A 26 8.32 -16.83 -2.83
N SER A 27 7.14 -16.27 -2.58
CA SER A 27 5.97 -16.37 -3.47
C SER A 27 5.89 -15.23 -4.49
N LEU A 28 6.77 -14.22 -4.42
CA LEU A 28 6.77 -13.09 -5.35
C LEU A 28 7.24 -13.49 -6.76
N PRO A 29 6.66 -12.92 -7.84
CA PRO A 29 7.07 -13.21 -9.21
C PRO A 29 8.50 -12.74 -9.49
N LYS A 30 9.28 -13.55 -10.21
CA LYS A 30 10.63 -13.18 -10.70
C LYS A 30 10.65 -11.97 -11.65
N ALA A 31 9.49 -11.51 -12.11
CA ALA A 31 9.34 -10.42 -13.07
C ALA A 31 9.68 -9.05 -12.47
N VAL A 32 9.57 -8.88 -11.15
CA VAL A 32 10.23 -7.76 -10.46
C VAL A 32 11.65 -8.23 -10.12
N SER A 33 12.55 -8.14 -11.10
CA SER A 33 13.98 -8.28 -10.81
C SER A 33 14.39 -7.10 -9.95
N VAL A 34 14.28 -7.25 -8.63
CA VAL A 34 14.82 -6.33 -7.64
C VAL A 34 16.34 -6.34 -7.85
N GLY A 35 16.82 -5.39 -8.65
CA GLY A 35 18.25 -5.10 -8.72
C GLY A 35 18.73 -4.80 -7.30
N ARG A 36 19.93 -5.28 -6.95
CA ARG A 36 20.54 -5.11 -5.62
C ARG A 36 20.14 -3.78 -5.00
N PRO A 37 19.66 -3.75 -3.73
CA PRO A 37 19.18 -2.53 -3.09
C PRO A 37 20.28 -1.48 -3.23
N ASN A 38 19.99 -0.45 -4.00
CA ASN A 38 20.90 0.67 -4.12
C ASN A 38 20.74 1.45 -2.81
N LEU A 39 21.56 1.09 -1.81
CA LEU A 39 21.64 1.66 -0.46
C LEU A 39 22.11 3.13 -0.47
N TYR A 40 21.62 3.94 -1.40
CA TYR A 40 21.66 5.39 -1.30
C TYR A 40 20.32 5.84 -0.71
N TRP A 41 20.15 5.60 0.60
CA TRP A 41 19.15 6.28 1.44
C TRP A 41 19.51 7.77 1.63
N GLY A 42 19.90 8.44 0.55
CA GLY A 42 20.37 9.81 0.57
C GLY A 42 19.21 10.79 0.68
N MET A 43 18.84 11.15 1.93
CA MET A 43 18.10 12.37 2.32
C MET A 43 17.08 12.89 1.29
N SER A 44 16.18 12.04 0.80
CA SER A 44 14.86 12.51 0.39
C SER A 44 14.07 12.80 1.65
N LYS A 45 13.54 14.03 1.80
CA LYS A 45 12.70 14.40 2.96
C LYS A 45 11.35 13.69 2.88
N THR A 46 11.33 12.40 3.19
CA THR A 46 10.11 11.68 3.58
C THR A 46 9.53 12.40 4.81
N PRO A 47 8.20 12.51 4.96
CA PRO A 47 7.61 12.99 6.19
C PRO A 47 8.15 12.18 7.36
N ASP A 48 8.55 12.85 8.44
CA ASP A 48 9.03 12.15 9.63
C ASP A 48 7.86 11.35 10.25
N TYR A 49 8.10 10.07 10.55
CA TYR A 49 7.08 9.18 11.10
C TYR A 49 6.46 9.74 12.40
N SER A 50 7.29 10.34 13.26
CA SER A 50 6.83 10.97 14.51
C SER A 50 6.01 12.24 14.24
N GLN A 51 6.41 13.05 13.27
CA GLN A 51 5.67 14.25 12.87
C GLN A 51 4.26 13.87 12.35
N VAL A 52 4.16 12.83 11.52
CA VAL A 52 2.85 12.37 11.04
C VAL A 52 2.02 11.80 12.18
N THR A 53 2.64 11.08 13.13
CA THR A 53 1.95 10.60 14.34
C THR A 53 1.30 11.76 15.11
N GLU A 54 2.02 12.85 15.34
CA GLU A 54 1.49 14.03 16.03
C GLU A 54 0.35 14.70 15.25
N LEU A 55 0.49 14.81 13.92
CA LEU A 55 -0.54 15.40 13.06
C LEU A 55 -1.84 14.59 13.10
N LEU A 56 -1.76 13.26 12.99
CA LEU A 56 -2.92 12.37 13.08
C LEU A 56 -3.58 12.47 14.45
N ALA A 57 -2.80 12.47 15.53
CA ALA A 57 -3.31 12.60 16.90
C ALA A 57 -4.04 13.93 17.13
N ARG A 58 -3.51 15.06 16.61
CA ARG A 58 -4.15 16.38 16.70
C ARG A 58 -5.52 16.43 16.00
N LEU A 59 -5.68 15.66 14.94
CA LEU A 59 -6.94 15.55 14.19
C LEU A 59 -7.89 14.48 14.77
N GLY A 60 -7.46 13.72 15.78
CA GLY A 60 -8.24 12.64 16.39
C GLY A 60 -8.28 11.35 15.56
N LEU A 61 -7.42 11.23 14.54
CA LEU A 61 -7.37 10.06 13.65
C LEU A 61 -6.67 8.89 14.34
N GLN A 62 -7.26 7.70 14.26
CA GLN A 62 -6.77 6.51 14.98
C GLN A 62 -5.84 5.62 14.13
N HIS A 63 -5.46 6.07 12.94
CA HIS A 63 -4.56 5.33 12.06
C HIS A 63 -3.11 5.45 12.51
N SER A 64 -2.30 4.41 12.28
CA SER A 64 -0.85 4.57 12.28
C SER A 64 -0.42 5.44 11.08
N PRO A 65 0.74 6.13 11.16
CA PRO A 65 1.27 6.87 10.02
C PRO A 65 1.42 6.00 8.77
N ALA A 66 1.87 4.75 8.93
CA ALA A 66 2.00 3.79 7.84
C ALA A 66 0.64 3.45 7.20
N GLY A 67 -0.35 3.09 8.02
CA GLY A 67 -1.70 2.79 7.53
C GLY A 67 -2.37 3.98 6.85
N TRP A 68 -2.25 5.17 7.44
CA TRP A 68 -2.75 6.42 6.84
C TRP A 68 -2.07 6.73 5.50
N HIS A 69 -0.75 6.56 5.40
CA HIS A 69 -0.03 6.77 4.14
C HIS A 69 -0.39 5.72 3.10
N GLY A 70 -0.68 4.48 3.51
CA GLY A 70 -1.25 3.44 2.67
C GLY A 70 -2.60 3.87 2.07
N LEU A 71 -3.53 4.31 2.92
CA LEU A 71 -4.84 4.84 2.51
C LEU A 71 -4.69 5.98 1.50
N LEU A 72 -3.80 6.93 1.78
CA LEU A 72 -3.48 8.06 0.93
C LEU A 72 -3.01 7.61 -0.46
N CYS A 73 -2.06 6.66 -0.51
CA CYS A 73 -1.52 6.14 -1.77
C CYS A 73 -2.59 5.39 -2.58
N GLY A 74 -3.41 4.57 -1.94
CA GLY A 74 -4.52 3.87 -2.59
C GLY A 74 -5.55 4.86 -3.14
N ALA A 75 -5.85 5.93 -2.41
CA ALA A 75 -6.76 6.99 -2.86
C ALA A 75 -6.23 7.70 -4.12
N LEU A 76 -4.95 8.06 -4.13
CA LEU A 76 -4.31 8.73 -5.26
C LEU A 76 -4.26 7.88 -6.53
N CYS A 77 -4.36 6.56 -6.44
CA CYS A 77 -4.42 5.68 -7.60
C CYS A 77 -5.73 5.84 -8.40
N VAL A 78 -6.83 6.20 -7.74
CA VAL A 78 -8.18 6.17 -8.34
C VAL A 78 -8.94 7.50 -8.25
N ASP A 79 -8.46 8.47 -7.48
CA ASP A 79 -8.99 9.81 -7.46
C ASP A 79 -7.92 10.85 -7.78
N ASP A 80 -8.39 12.01 -8.23
CA ASP A 80 -7.51 13.17 -8.34
C ASP A 80 -7.14 13.67 -6.95
N ALA A 81 -5.91 14.14 -6.78
CA ALA A 81 -5.42 14.71 -5.52
C ALA A 81 -6.35 15.78 -4.94
N SER A 82 -6.97 16.61 -5.80
CA SER A 82 -7.94 17.64 -5.39
C SER A 82 -9.23 17.10 -4.77
N ARG A 83 -9.50 15.80 -4.92
CA ARG A 83 -10.71 15.10 -4.42
C ARG A 83 -10.40 14.17 -3.26
N VAL A 84 -9.15 14.10 -2.83
CA VAL A 84 -8.74 13.28 -1.69
C VAL A 84 -8.82 14.13 -0.44
N ASP A 85 -9.76 13.78 0.44
CA ASP A 85 -9.83 14.35 1.78
C ASP A 85 -8.84 13.61 2.69
N VAL A 86 -7.73 14.26 3.03
CA VAL A 86 -6.64 13.69 3.84
C VAL A 86 -7.07 13.35 5.27
N ALA A 87 -8.17 13.94 5.75
CA ALA A 87 -8.62 13.78 7.12
C ALA A 87 -9.83 12.84 7.24
N HIS A 88 -10.42 12.41 6.11
CA HIS A 88 -11.54 11.45 6.05
C HIS A 88 -11.26 10.27 5.13
N LEU A 89 -10.01 9.79 5.08
CA LEU A 89 -9.59 8.72 4.16
C LEU A 89 -10.28 7.36 4.41
N ALA A 90 -10.56 7.01 5.67
CA ALA A 90 -11.22 5.75 6.03
C ALA A 90 -12.41 5.94 7.00
N ASP A 91 -12.35 6.94 7.87
CA ASP A 91 -13.35 7.17 8.89
C ASP A 91 -14.35 8.25 8.44
N GLY A 92 -15.38 7.82 7.71
CA GLY A 92 -16.50 8.70 7.33
C GLY A 92 -17.10 9.42 8.55
N ASP A 93 -17.35 10.72 8.39
CA ASP A 93 -18.05 11.62 9.32
C ASP A 93 -17.48 11.78 10.74
N THR A 94 -16.27 11.29 11.05
CA THR A 94 -15.62 11.62 12.33
C THR A 94 -15.40 13.14 12.41
N PRO A 95 -15.90 13.83 13.46
CA PRO A 95 -15.67 15.25 13.62
C PRO A 95 -14.18 15.51 13.80
N ILE A 96 -13.55 16.10 12.80
CA ILE A 96 -12.17 16.56 12.91
C ILE A 96 -12.15 17.76 13.86
N VAL A 97 -11.22 17.74 14.80
CA VAL A 97 -10.88 18.93 15.60
C VAL A 97 -10.42 20.01 14.62
N GLY A 98 -10.92 21.25 14.74
CA GLY A 98 -10.68 22.36 13.80
C GLY A 98 -9.23 22.88 13.73
N ASP A 99 -8.26 22.00 13.54
CA ASP A 99 -6.83 22.25 13.42
C ASP A 99 -6.44 22.33 11.94
N THR A 100 -6.74 23.48 11.33
CA THR A 100 -6.46 23.75 9.92
C THR A 100 -4.99 23.57 9.57
N ALA A 101 -4.07 23.90 10.49
CA ALA A 101 -2.63 23.76 10.25
C ALA A 101 -2.21 22.28 10.13
N ALA A 102 -2.81 21.39 10.93
CA ALA A 102 -2.54 19.96 10.81
C ALA A 102 -3.10 19.39 9.49
N VAL A 103 -4.29 19.81 9.08
CA VAL A 103 -4.86 19.45 7.77
C VAL A 103 -3.99 19.93 6.62
N GLU A 104 -3.52 21.18 6.65
CA GLU A 104 -2.62 21.73 5.63
C GLU A 104 -1.29 20.97 5.56
N ALA A 105 -0.74 20.56 6.70
CA ALA A 105 0.48 19.75 6.74
C ALA A 105 0.27 18.38 6.08
N LEU A 106 -0.83 17.67 6.39
CA LEU A 106 -1.18 16.40 5.75
C LEU A 106 -1.46 16.58 4.24
N ALA A 107 -2.07 17.70 3.83
CA ALA A 107 -2.26 18.03 2.42
C ALA A 107 -0.91 18.27 1.70
N GLY A 108 0.09 18.83 2.40
CA GLY A 108 1.46 18.93 1.92
C GLY A 108 2.09 17.56 1.66
N ILE A 109 1.83 16.59 2.54
CA ILE A 109 2.26 15.19 2.36
C ILE A 109 1.57 14.58 1.14
N LEU A 110 0.25 14.76 0.99
CA LEU A 110 -0.50 14.32 -0.18
C LEU A 110 0.10 14.83 -1.49
N ALA A 111 0.37 16.15 -1.57
CA ALA A 111 0.96 16.76 -2.76
C ALA A 111 2.36 16.19 -3.06
N ARG A 112 3.16 15.91 -2.02
CA ARG A 112 4.47 15.28 -2.16
C ARG A 112 4.34 13.83 -2.65
N THR A 113 3.51 13.03 -2.00
CA THR A 113 3.27 11.61 -2.34
C THR A 113 2.79 11.47 -3.78
N GLN A 114 1.88 12.32 -4.23
CA GLN A 114 1.45 12.34 -5.63
C GLN A 114 2.62 12.59 -6.60
N ARG A 115 3.51 13.55 -6.30
CA ARG A 115 4.67 13.84 -7.14
C ARG A 115 5.61 12.64 -7.25
N VAL A 116 5.97 12.01 -6.13
CA VAL A 116 6.94 10.88 -6.13
C VAL A 116 6.35 9.56 -6.66
N LEU A 117 5.02 9.39 -6.61
CA LEU A 117 4.34 8.28 -7.28
C LEU A 117 4.36 8.44 -8.81
N HIS A 118 4.37 9.69 -9.30
CA HIS A 118 4.35 10.01 -10.72
C HIS A 118 5.74 10.17 -11.34
N GLU A 119 6.67 10.82 -10.64
CA GLU A 119 7.99 11.20 -11.15
C GLU A 119 9.08 10.19 -10.79
N ALA A 120 9.96 9.87 -11.74
CA ALA A 120 11.14 9.03 -11.52
C ALA A 120 12.37 9.80 -10.99
N SER A 121 12.24 11.12 -10.79
CA SER A 121 13.32 12.00 -10.33
C SER A 121 13.71 11.72 -8.88
N GLU A 122 12.78 11.18 -8.10
CA GLU A 122 12.96 10.80 -6.71
C GLU A 122 12.25 9.47 -6.45
N PRO A 123 12.86 8.53 -5.70
CA PRO A 123 12.17 7.31 -5.33
C PRO A 123 10.99 7.62 -4.41
N PHE A 124 9.80 7.13 -4.75
CA PHE A 124 8.72 6.96 -3.78
C PHE A 124 9.22 6.10 -2.63
N LEU A 125 8.85 6.42 -1.39
CA LEU A 125 9.13 5.59 -0.22
C LEU A 125 7.84 5.45 0.60
N PRO A 126 7.45 4.23 0.99
CA PRO A 126 6.38 4.07 1.97
C PRO A 126 6.79 4.73 3.30
N LEU A 127 5.86 5.44 3.94
CA LEU A 127 6.06 6.01 5.27
C LEU A 127 6.10 4.87 6.29
N LEU A 128 7.29 4.59 6.81
CA LEU A 128 7.58 3.51 7.75
C LEU A 128 8.40 4.04 8.93
N PRO A 129 8.46 3.32 10.06
CA PRO A 129 9.35 3.63 11.18
C PRO A 129 10.83 3.64 10.75
N ALA A 130 11.70 4.21 11.58
CA ALA A 130 13.10 4.39 11.25
C ALA A 130 13.87 3.05 11.30
N ASP A 131 15.00 2.96 10.59
CA ASP A 131 15.75 1.70 10.47
C ASP A 131 16.36 1.18 11.77
N ASP A 132 16.46 2.04 12.80
CA ASP A 132 16.89 1.68 14.16
C ASP A 132 15.74 1.16 15.05
N ASP A 133 14.48 1.25 14.58
CA ASP A 133 13.35 0.60 15.23
C ASP A 133 13.38 -0.92 15.02
N ALA A 134 12.87 -1.66 16.01
CA ALA A 134 12.83 -3.12 15.98
C ALA A 134 12.15 -3.64 14.71
N LEU A 135 12.74 -4.67 14.09
CA LEU A 135 12.26 -5.24 12.84
C LEU A 135 10.77 -5.65 12.89
N GLU A 136 10.30 -6.16 14.04
CA GLU A 136 8.88 -6.50 14.24
C GLU A 136 7.96 -5.27 14.09
N VAL A 137 8.37 -4.12 14.63
CA VAL A 137 7.63 -2.85 14.54
C VAL A 137 7.60 -2.36 13.10
N ARG A 138 8.74 -2.40 12.42
CA ARG A 138 8.89 -2.05 10.99
C ARG A 138 8.08 -2.95 10.07
N ALA A 139 8.07 -4.26 10.32
CA ALA A 139 7.27 -5.24 9.58
C ALA A 139 5.77 -5.02 9.81
N ARG A 140 5.34 -4.81 11.06
CA ARG A 140 3.95 -4.45 11.38
C ARG A 140 3.49 -3.23 10.60
N ALA A 141 4.29 -2.17 10.60
CA ALA A 141 3.98 -0.94 9.87
C ALA A 141 3.88 -1.18 8.35
N LEU A 142 4.71 -2.04 7.77
CA LEU A 142 4.61 -2.40 6.35
C LEU A 142 3.30 -3.14 6.04
N ALA A 143 2.84 -4.04 6.92
CA ALA A 143 1.55 -4.70 6.78
C ALA A 143 0.38 -3.70 6.88
N GLU A 144 0.42 -2.78 7.84
CA GLU A 144 -0.57 -1.71 8.00
C GLU A 144 -0.60 -0.79 6.77
N TRP A 145 0.58 -0.46 6.20
CA TRP A 145 0.67 0.30 4.95
C TRP A 145 -0.04 -0.43 3.80
N CYS A 146 0.23 -1.73 3.64
CA CYS A 146 -0.43 -2.55 2.62
C CYS A 146 -1.95 -2.61 2.84
N GLU A 147 -2.39 -2.75 4.10
CA GLU A 147 -3.80 -2.76 4.49
C GLU A 147 -4.51 -1.47 4.10
N GLY A 148 -3.94 -0.32 4.47
CA GLY A 148 -4.49 0.98 4.07
C GLY A 148 -4.58 1.13 2.55
N PHE A 149 -3.55 0.70 1.82
CA PHE A 149 -3.52 0.77 0.36
C PHE A 149 -4.64 -0.04 -0.28
N VAL A 150 -4.79 -1.32 0.08
CA VAL A 150 -5.83 -2.19 -0.49
C VAL A 150 -7.23 -1.77 -0.05
N PHE A 151 -7.39 -1.32 1.20
CA PHE A 151 -8.66 -0.81 1.72
C PHE A 151 -9.15 0.39 0.93
N SER A 152 -8.29 1.39 0.70
CA SER A 152 -8.67 2.59 -0.05
C SER A 152 -8.96 2.30 -1.52
N LEU A 153 -8.28 1.31 -2.13
CA LEU A 153 -8.59 0.89 -3.51
C LEU A 153 -9.98 0.25 -3.58
N GLY A 154 -10.28 -0.70 -2.68
CA GLY A 154 -11.54 -1.44 -2.69
C GLY A 154 -12.77 -0.61 -2.29
N GLY A 155 -12.59 0.42 -1.45
CA GLY A 155 -13.68 1.29 -0.98
C GLY A 155 -14.20 2.29 -2.03
N ARG A 156 -13.53 2.45 -3.18
CA ARG A 156 -13.84 3.50 -4.16
C ARG A 156 -14.58 2.92 -5.38
N HIS A 157 -15.77 3.47 -5.66
CA HIS A 157 -16.72 2.97 -6.67
C HIS A 157 -16.19 2.85 -8.12
N ARG A 158 -15.00 3.38 -8.40
CA ARG A 158 -14.38 3.41 -9.73
C ARG A 158 -13.30 2.36 -9.94
N PHE A 159 -13.00 1.57 -8.91
CA PHE A 159 -11.99 0.52 -8.98
C PHE A 159 -12.64 -0.83 -9.31
N ASP A 160 -12.21 -1.43 -10.41
CA ASP A 160 -12.53 -2.81 -10.77
C ASP A 160 -11.23 -3.57 -11.00
N LEU A 161 -10.85 -4.38 -10.00
CA LEU A 161 -9.62 -5.16 -10.04
C LEU A 161 -9.59 -6.13 -11.23
N ALA A 162 -10.74 -6.70 -11.61
CA ALA A 162 -10.82 -7.67 -12.69
C ALA A 162 -10.58 -7.03 -14.08
N ALA A 163 -10.76 -5.72 -14.19
CA ALA A 163 -10.48 -4.94 -15.39
C ALA A 163 -9.02 -4.46 -15.50
N CYS A 164 -8.20 -4.66 -14.46
CA CYS A 164 -6.79 -4.28 -14.45
C CYS A 164 -5.90 -5.33 -15.12
N SER A 165 -4.64 -4.99 -15.40
CA SER A 165 -3.65 -5.92 -15.92
C SER A 165 -3.38 -7.09 -14.95
N PRO A 166 -2.87 -8.23 -15.46
CA PRO A 166 -2.44 -9.34 -14.59
C PRO A 166 -1.43 -8.91 -13.52
N ASP A 167 -0.52 -8.00 -13.88
CA ASP A 167 0.52 -7.48 -12.97
C ASP A 167 -0.11 -6.69 -11.81
N VAL A 168 -1.08 -5.81 -12.08
CA VAL A 168 -1.80 -5.09 -11.02
C VAL A 168 -2.65 -6.02 -10.17
N GLN A 169 -3.33 -7.00 -10.78
CA GLN A 169 -4.08 -8.02 -10.05
C GLN A 169 -3.20 -8.82 -9.09
N GLU A 170 -1.98 -9.12 -9.51
CA GLU A 170 -0.97 -9.79 -8.72
C GLU A 170 -0.46 -8.93 -7.57
N ILE A 171 -0.05 -7.69 -7.85
CA ILE A 171 0.42 -6.75 -6.81
C ILE A 171 -0.64 -6.56 -5.71
N VAL A 172 -1.91 -6.34 -6.08
CA VAL A 172 -2.99 -6.13 -5.11
C VAL A 172 -3.25 -7.39 -4.28
N ARG A 173 -3.17 -8.57 -4.90
CA ARG A 173 -3.29 -9.85 -4.19
C ARG A 173 -2.12 -10.04 -3.21
N ASP A 174 -0.91 -9.77 -3.64
CA ASP A 174 0.28 -9.92 -2.81
C ASP A 174 0.25 -8.95 -1.63
N PHE A 175 -0.13 -7.69 -1.85
CA PHE A 175 -0.32 -6.72 -0.76
C PHE A 175 -1.40 -7.19 0.22
N THR A 176 -2.48 -7.81 -0.27
CA THR A 176 -3.52 -8.41 0.57
C THR A 176 -2.99 -9.58 1.41
N GLU A 177 -2.04 -10.36 0.90
CA GLU A 177 -1.39 -11.42 1.69
C GLU A 177 -0.40 -10.85 2.71
N LEU A 178 0.30 -9.76 2.38
CA LEU A 178 1.20 -9.07 3.32
C LEU A 178 0.46 -8.50 4.54
N THR A 179 -0.81 -8.10 4.42
CA THR A 179 -1.59 -7.65 5.59
C THR A 179 -1.79 -8.73 6.65
N ARG A 180 -1.63 -10.00 6.27
CA ARG A 180 -1.79 -11.18 7.13
C ARG A 180 -0.47 -11.82 7.53
N ALA A 181 0.66 -11.22 7.13
CA ALA A 181 1.97 -11.77 7.41
C ALA A 181 2.30 -11.62 8.91
N GLU A 182 2.73 -12.72 9.53
CA GLU A 182 3.14 -12.75 10.93
C GLU A 182 4.66 -12.76 11.04
N PHE A 183 5.19 -12.06 12.03
CA PHE A 183 6.62 -12.07 12.35
C PHE A 183 6.96 -13.37 13.10
N GLY A 184 7.92 -14.13 12.60
CA GLY A 184 8.37 -15.37 13.22
C GLY A 184 9.50 -15.07 14.21
N THR A 185 9.48 -15.69 15.39
CA THR A 185 10.43 -15.41 16.48
C THR A 185 11.63 -16.37 16.55
N ASP A 186 11.77 -17.29 15.59
CA ASP A 186 12.67 -18.46 15.68
C ASP A 186 13.76 -18.48 14.60
N ASN A 187 14.05 -17.34 13.96
CA ASN A 187 14.85 -17.30 12.73
C ASN A 187 16.10 -16.41 12.83
N ASP A 188 16.97 -16.55 11.81
CA ASP A 188 18.17 -15.74 11.61
C ASP A 188 17.81 -14.26 11.30
N GLU A 189 18.26 -13.35 12.16
CA GLU A 189 17.99 -11.90 12.09
C GLU A 189 18.48 -11.27 10.78
N GLU A 190 19.67 -11.63 10.27
CA GLU A 190 20.24 -11.02 9.05
C GLU A 190 19.41 -11.35 7.81
N GLU A 191 18.99 -12.61 7.71
CA GLU A 191 18.14 -13.04 6.62
C GLU A 191 16.73 -12.41 6.71
N GLU A 192 16.25 -12.09 7.91
CA GLU A 192 14.95 -11.46 8.16
C GLU A 192 14.96 -9.99 7.74
N GLU A 193 16.03 -9.27 8.08
CA GLU A 193 16.31 -7.92 7.62
C GLU A 193 16.39 -7.84 6.10
N ASN A 194 17.10 -8.78 5.46
CA ASN A 194 17.17 -8.80 4.00
C ASN A 194 15.80 -9.09 3.36
N ALA A 195 15.01 -10.01 3.94
CA ALA A 195 13.66 -10.27 3.47
C ALA A 195 12.76 -9.02 3.60
N TYR A 196 12.85 -8.30 4.72
CA TYR A 196 12.11 -7.06 4.93
C TYR A 196 12.49 -5.99 3.90
N ALA A 197 13.79 -5.76 3.67
CA ALA A 197 14.26 -4.77 2.69
C ALA A 197 13.75 -5.07 1.27
N GLU A 198 13.74 -6.35 0.86
CA GLU A 198 13.18 -6.76 -0.43
C GLU A 198 11.67 -6.53 -0.53
N LEU A 199 10.94 -6.73 0.57
CA LEU A 199 9.50 -6.51 0.63
C LEU A 199 9.14 -5.02 0.60
N VAL A 200 9.91 -4.18 1.29
CA VAL A 200 9.78 -2.71 1.21
C VAL A 200 9.97 -2.27 -0.25
N GLU A 201 10.99 -2.78 -0.94
CA GLU A 201 11.25 -2.46 -2.33
C GLU A 201 10.14 -2.97 -3.27
N TYR A 202 9.63 -4.18 -3.03
CA TYR A 202 8.49 -4.71 -3.77
C TYR A 202 7.26 -3.82 -3.60
N VAL A 203 6.94 -3.43 -2.37
CA VAL A 203 5.82 -2.53 -2.06
C VAL A 203 6.00 -1.17 -2.74
N ARG A 204 7.21 -0.62 -2.69
CA ARG A 204 7.58 0.65 -3.33
C ARG A 204 7.30 0.64 -4.84
N VAL A 205 7.82 -0.36 -5.54
CA VAL A 205 7.67 -0.50 -6.99
C VAL A 205 6.23 -0.86 -7.35
N GLY A 206 5.60 -1.77 -6.60
CA GLY A 206 4.22 -2.19 -6.80
C GLY A 206 3.24 -1.02 -6.71
N ALA A 207 3.39 -0.15 -5.71
CA ALA A 207 2.57 1.05 -5.56
C ALA A 207 2.69 2.00 -6.76
N GLN A 208 3.92 2.24 -7.25
CA GLN A 208 4.15 3.08 -8.43
C GLN A 208 3.54 2.46 -9.70
N LEU A 209 3.65 1.15 -9.89
CA LEU A 209 3.07 0.44 -11.04
C LEU A 209 1.54 0.55 -11.06
N VAL A 210 0.90 0.27 -9.92
CA VAL A 210 -0.56 0.40 -9.76
C VAL A 210 -1.01 1.83 -10.02
N TYR A 211 -0.31 2.82 -9.46
CA TYR A 211 -0.61 4.24 -9.68
C TYR A 211 -0.55 4.60 -11.17
N VAL A 212 0.55 4.27 -11.85
CA VAL A 212 0.77 4.61 -13.26
C VAL A 212 -0.28 3.97 -14.17
N GLU A 213 -0.61 2.70 -13.95
CA GLU A 213 -1.61 2.00 -14.77
C GLU A 213 -3.00 2.65 -14.62
N LEU A 214 -3.44 2.84 -13.38
CA LEU A 214 -4.80 3.33 -13.11
C LEU A 214 -4.96 4.80 -13.54
N ARG A 215 -3.95 5.66 -13.33
CA ARG A 215 -3.99 7.05 -13.80
C ARG A 215 -3.98 7.16 -15.32
N ARG A 216 -3.18 6.34 -16.02
CA ARG A 216 -3.22 6.26 -17.50
C ARG A 216 -4.59 5.82 -18.01
N GLY A 217 -5.23 4.86 -17.35
CA GLY A 217 -6.60 4.44 -17.66
C GLY A 217 -7.60 5.59 -17.57
N GLN A 218 -7.52 6.39 -16.51
CA GLN A 218 -8.40 7.54 -16.29
C GLN A 218 -8.23 8.65 -17.32
N GLU A 219 -6.99 8.98 -17.69
CA GLU A 219 -6.70 9.96 -18.73
C GLU A 219 -7.26 9.55 -20.10
N ARG A 220 -7.20 8.26 -20.44
CA ARG A 220 -7.78 7.71 -21.68
C ARG A 220 -9.30 7.86 -21.70
N VAL A 221 -9.98 7.52 -20.60
CA VAL A 221 -11.43 7.69 -20.47
C VAL A 221 -11.83 9.16 -20.57
N ALA A 222 -11.09 10.07 -19.93
CA ALA A 222 -11.36 11.50 -19.98
C ALA A 222 -11.22 12.07 -21.41
N LYS A 223 -10.15 11.71 -22.14
CA LYS A 223 -9.94 12.11 -23.53
C LYS A 223 -11.06 11.60 -24.46
N HIS A 224 -11.52 10.36 -24.27
CA HIS A 224 -12.60 9.78 -25.08
C HIS A 224 -13.94 10.48 -24.86
N LYS A 225 -14.26 10.89 -23.62
CA LYS A 225 -15.46 11.68 -23.31
C LYS A 225 -15.42 13.06 -23.94
N HIS A 226 -14.26 13.73 -23.93
CA HIS A 226 -14.11 15.07 -24.50
C HIS A 226 -14.20 15.06 -26.04
N ALA A 227 -13.64 14.04 -26.70
CA ALA A 227 -13.76 13.87 -28.15
C ALA A 227 -15.21 13.65 -28.62
N GLY A 228 -16.03 12.92 -27.84
CA GLY A 228 -17.45 12.72 -28.14
C GLY A 228 -18.34 13.96 -27.95
N GLN A 229 -17.88 14.96 -27.19
CA GLN A 229 -18.63 16.20 -26.91
C GLN A 229 -18.36 17.33 -27.92
N THR A 230 -17.35 17.18 -28.79
CA THR A 230 -16.95 18.22 -29.77
C THR A 230 -17.64 18.04 -31.14
N LEU A 231 -18.51 17.04 -31.28
CA LEU A 231 -19.35 16.80 -32.46
C LEU A 231 -20.77 17.31 -32.20
N HIS A 232 -20.94 18.62 -32.10
CA HIS A 232 -22.24 19.30 -32.21
C HIS A 232 -22.08 20.69 -32.83
#